data_AF-A0A0D3JU93-F1
#
_entry.id   AF-A0A0D3JU93-F1
#
_cell.length_a   1.000
_cell.length_b   1.000
_cell.length_c   1.000
_cell.angle_alpha   90.00
_cell.angle_beta   90.00
_cell.angle_gamma   90.00
#
_symmetry.space_group_name_H-M   'P 1'
#
loop_
_entity.id
_entity.type
_entity.pdbx_description
1 polymer ?
#
loop_
_entity_poly.entity_id
_entity_poly.type
_entity_poly.pdbx_seq_one_letter_code
_entity_poly.pdbx_strand_id
1 'polypeptide(L)'
;MASALRPGVLACGILANTYVAKLYMSFGIRISGKIGTDEGANASKAQLNEAEYSGPFLAALLYLSAKGVECSYGGVIALLGQVVYTWSRIFGLPIFPIGALTRYIALPMLITSIYKTLD
;
A
#
# COMPACT_ATOMS: atom_id res chain seq x y z
N MET A 1 15.90 -21.22 -0.55
CA MET A 1 15.67 -19.85 -1.06
C MET A 1 14.19 -19.57 -0.89
N ALA A 2 13.82 -18.59 -0.04
CA ALA A 2 12.43 -18.30 0.24
C ALA A 2 11.75 -17.82 -1.05
N SER A 3 10.69 -18.51 -1.48
CA SER A 3 9.85 -18.13 -2.62
C SER A 3 9.31 -16.73 -2.38
N ALA A 4 9.92 -15.72 -2.97
CA ALA A 4 9.40 -14.36 -2.90
C ALA A 4 8.01 -14.37 -3.55
N LEU A 5 6.99 -13.92 -2.82
CA LEU A 5 5.62 -13.85 -3.32
C LEU A 5 5.61 -13.18 -4.70
N ARG A 6 4.93 -13.83 -5.66
CA ARG A 6 4.85 -13.34 -7.04
C ARG A 6 4.43 -11.86 -7.06
N PRO A 7 5.14 -10.98 -7.79
CA PRO A 7 4.84 -9.54 -7.79
C PRO A 7 3.37 -9.23 -8.10
N GLY A 8 2.75 -9.99 -9.02
CA GLY A 8 1.32 -9.85 -9.32
C GLY A 8 0.40 -10.11 -8.12
N VAL A 9 0.71 -11.08 -7.25
CA VAL A 9 -0.06 -11.36 -6.03
C VAL A 9 0.05 -10.18 -5.05
N LEU A 10 1.25 -9.62 -4.91
CA LEU A 10 1.49 -8.45 -4.08
C LEU A 10 0.73 -7.22 -4.61
N ALA A 11 0.69 -7.04 -5.94
CA ALA A 11 -0.09 -5.99 -6.58
C ALA A 11 -1.60 -6.15 -6.28
N CYS A 12 -2.14 -7.37 -6.39
CA CYS A 12 -3.52 -7.64 -6.00
C CYS A 12 -3.79 -7.28 -4.53
N GLY A 13 -2.85 -7.59 -3.63
CA GLY A 13 -2.95 -7.22 -2.22
C GLY A 13 -3.02 -5.70 -2.00
N ILE A 14 -2.16 -4.94 -2.68
CA ILE A 14 -2.19 -3.47 -2.61
C ILE A 14 -3.51 -2.94 -3.14
N LEU A 15 -3.96 -3.42 -4.30
CA LEU A 15 -5.22 -3.00 -4.90
C LEU A 15 -6.41 -3.26 -3.97
N ALA A 16 -6.45 -4.44 -3.34
CA ALA A 16 -7.49 -4.80 -2.37
C ALA A 16 -7.49 -3.83 -1.17
N ASN A 17 -6.32 -3.53 -0.59
CA ASN A 17 -6.20 -2.59 0.52
C ASN A 17 -6.64 -1.17 0.13
N THR A 18 -6.22 -0.69 -1.03
CA THR A 18 -6.64 0.60 -1.60
C THR A 18 -8.15 0.66 -1.79
N TYR A 19 -8.76 -0.41 -2.30
CA TYR A 19 -10.19 -0.48 -2.51
C TYR A 19 -10.95 -0.41 -1.19
N VAL A 20 -10.53 -1.20 -0.19
CA VAL A 20 -11.13 -1.18 1.16
C VAL A 20 -11.03 0.20 1.80
N ALA A 21 -9.88 0.88 1.73
CA ALA A 21 -9.73 2.21 2.29
C ALA A 21 -10.68 3.24 1.65
N LYS A 22 -10.83 3.19 0.32
CA LYS A 22 -11.73 4.07 -0.44
C LYS A 22 -13.20 3.77 -0.15
N LEU A 23 -13.58 2.50 -0.06
CA LEU A 23 -14.92 2.09 0.33
C LEU A 23 -15.23 2.51 1.76
N TYR A 24 -14.31 2.31 2.70
CA TYR A 24 -14.49 2.70 4.09
C TYR A 24 -14.72 4.21 4.21
N MET A 25 -13.90 5.02 3.54
CA MET A 25 -14.12 6.47 3.56
C MET A 25 -15.44 6.87 2.87
N SER A 26 -15.80 6.23 1.75
CA SER A 26 -17.00 6.59 1.00
C SER A 26 -18.30 6.17 1.70
N PHE A 27 -18.38 4.92 2.15
CA PHE A 27 -19.59 4.32 2.69
C PHE A 27 -19.59 4.29 4.22
N GLY A 28 -18.45 4.03 4.86
CA GLY A 28 -18.34 3.96 6.32
C GLY A 28 -18.27 5.32 7.01
N ILE A 29 -17.73 6.34 6.35
CA ILE A 29 -17.56 7.68 6.94
C ILE A 29 -18.53 8.70 6.34
N ARG A 30 -18.52 8.90 5.02
CA ARG A 30 -19.31 9.99 4.40
C ARG A 30 -20.81 9.74 4.52
N ILE A 31 -21.29 8.54 4.22
CA ILE A 31 -22.72 8.20 4.30
C ILE A 31 -23.19 8.17 5.76
N SER A 32 -22.37 7.68 6.67
CA SER A 32 -22.69 7.64 8.10
C SER A 32 -22.60 9.00 8.80
N GLY A 33 -22.29 10.08 8.07
CA GLY A 33 -22.23 11.43 8.63
C GLY A 33 -21.07 11.68 9.60
N LYS A 34 -20.05 10.81 9.62
CA LYS A 34 -18.90 10.91 10.54
C LYS A 34 -17.83 11.90 10.07
N ILE A 35 -18.14 12.73 9.08
CA ILE A 35 -17.23 13.76 8.57
C ILE A 35 -16.99 14.81 9.68
N GLY A 36 -15.74 15.16 9.94
CA GLY A 36 -15.35 16.11 11.00
C GLY A 36 -15.05 15.47 12.36
N THR A 37 -15.26 14.16 12.52
CA THR A 37 -14.81 13.40 13.69
C THR A 37 -13.35 12.96 13.55
N ASP A 38 -12.71 12.57 14.65
CA ASP A 38 -11.37 11.97 14.64
C ASP A 38 -11.32 10.71 13.77
N GLU A 39 -12.37 9.88 13.84
CA GLU A 39 -12.52 8.68 13.01
C GLU A 39 -12.53 9.05 11.52
N GLY A 40 -13.32 10.07 11.14
CA GLY A 40 -13.38 10.57 9.77
C GLY A 40 -12.07 11.20 9.31
N ALA A 41 -11.37 11.94 10.17
CA ALA A 41 -10.07 12.52 9.87
C ALA A 41 -9.00 11.43 9.65
N ASN A 42 -9.02 10.37 10.47
CA ASN A 42 -8.12 9.23 10.33
C ASN A 42 -8.37 8.43 9.06
N ALA A 43 -9.64 8.13 8.74
CA ALA A 43 -10.04 7.46 7.52
C ALA A 43 -9.67 8.28 6.26
N SER A 44 -9.87 9.60 6.30
CA SER A 44 -9.46 10.51 5.23
C SER A 44 -7.94 10.46 4.99
N LYS A 45 -7.14 10.51 6.05
CA LYS A 45 -5.68 10.40 5.95
C LYS A 45 -5.22 9.03 5.42
N ALA A 46 -5.91 7.95 5.79
CA ALA A 46 -5.68 6.61 5.23
C ALA A 46 -5.96 6.60 3.73
N GLN A 47 -7.11 7.12 3.29
CA GLN A 47 -7.48 7.21 1.88
C GLN A 47 -6.47 8.03 1.06
N LEU A 48 -6.06 9.19 1.56
CA LEU A 48 -5.08 10.06 0.89
C LEU A 48 -3.75 9.34 0.69
N ASN A 49 -3.29 8.62 1.71
CA ASN A 49 -2.06 7.84 1.61
C ASN A 49 -2.18 6.69 0.60
N GLU A 50 -3.32 6.00 0.55
CA GLU A 50 -3.53 5.01 -0.51
C GLU A 50 -3.47 5.66 -1.89
N ALA A 51 -4.06 6.84 -2.08
CA ALA A 51 -4.01 7.54 -3.36
C ALA A 51 -2.59 7.95 -3.80
N GLU A 52 -1.71 8.27 -2.86
CA GLU A 52 -0.32 8.66 -3.14
C GLU A 52 0.59 7.46 -3.48
N TYR A 53 0.50 6.37 -2.70
CA TYR A 53 1.48 5.27 -2.79
C TYR A 53 1.00 4.05 -3.56
N SER A 54 -0.32 3.81 -3.65
CA SER A 54 -0.82 2.60 -4.32
C SER A 54 -0.47 2.58 -5.80
N GLY A 55 -0.58 3.74 -6.49
CA GLY A 55 -0.28 3.86 -7.92
C GLY A 55 1.16 3.47 -8.25
N PRO A 56 2.17 4.13 -7.64
CA PRO A 56 3.58 3.78 -7.84
C PRO A 56 3.90 2.31 -7.53
N PHE A 57 3.37 1.76 -6.43
CA PHE A 57 3.61 0.36 -6.09
C PHE A 57 2.96 -0.62 -7.07
N LEU A 58 1.70 -0.37 -7.46
CA LEU A 58 1.01 -1.20 -8.45
C LEU A 58 1.75 -1.18 -9.79
N ALA A 59 2.17 0.00 -10.26
CA ALA A 59 2.92 0.13 -11.49
C ALA A 59 4.23 -0.69 -11.44
N ALA A 60 5.01 -0.54 -10.36
CA ALA A 60 6.26 -1.27 -10.20
C ALA A 60 6.07 -2.79 -10.12
N LEU A 61 5.11 -3.26 -9.32
CA LEU A 61 4.86 -4.69 -9.13
C LEU A 61 4.27 -5.35 -10.38
N LEU A 62 3.34 -4.70 -11.07
CA LEU A 62 2.79 -5.20 -12.32
C LEU A 62 3.84 -5.25 -13.42
N TYR A 63 4.73 -4.25 -13.48
CA TYR A 63 5.87 -4.27 -14.40
C TYR A 63 6.79 -5.47 -14.16
N LEU A 64 7.22 -5.68 -12.91
CA LEU A 64 8.07 -6.83 -12.54
C LEU A 64 7.37 -8.16 -12.86
N SER A 65 6.06 -8.24 -12.59
CA SER A 65 5.24 -9.40 -12.94
C SER A 65 5.21 -9.65 -14.46
N ALA A 66 5.06 -8.60 -15.26
CA ALA A 66 5.04 -8.71 -16.72
C ALA A 66 6.40 -9.12 -17.30
N LYS A 67 7.50 -8.74 -16.65
CA LYS A 67 8.86 -9.20 -16.98
C LYS A 67 9.17 -10.62 -16.50
N GLY A 68 8.28 -11.25 -15.72
CA GLY A 68 8.51 -12.58 -15.16
C GLY A 68 9.61 -12.61 -14.10
N VAL A 69 9.93 -11.47 -13.50
CA VAL A 69 11.00 -11.34 -12.51
C VAL A 69 10.40 -11.40 -11.11
N GLU A 70 11.01 -12.22 -10.24
CA GLU A 70 10.59 -12.29 -8.85
C GLU A 70 10.80 -10.93 -8.16
N CYS A 71 9.84 -10.55 -7.32
CA CYS A 71 9.94 -9.29 -6.60
C CYS A 71 10.97 -9.43 -5.49
N SER A 72 11.84 -8.44 -5.31
CA SER A 72 12.65 -8.35 -4.10
C SER A 72 11.77 -8.23 -2.85
N TYR A 73 12.36 -8.33 -1.66
CA TYR A 73 11.68 -8.03 -0.39
C TYR A 73 10.93 -6.68 -0.38
N GLY A 74 11.30 -5.74 -1.27
CA GLY A 74 10.62 -4.46 -1.45
C GLY A 74 9.12 -4.58 -1.70
N GLY A 75 8.65 -5.59 -2.47
CA GLY A 75 7.22 -5.77 -2.71
C GLY A 75 6.45 -6.22 -1.47
N VAL A 76 7.06 -7.10 -0.67
CA VAL A 76 6.47 -7.55 0.60
C VAL A 76 6.38 -6.38 1.58
N ILE A 77 7.45 -5.59 1.67
CA ILE A 77 7.50 -4.39 2.52
C ILE A 77 6.49 -3.34 2.05
N ALA A 78 6.30 -3.16 0.73
CA ALA A 78 5.28 -2.25 0.19
C ALA A 78 3.88 -2.64 0.64
N LEU A 79 3.52 -3.92 0.50
CA LEU A 79 2.21 -4.44 0.89
C LEU A 79 2.00 -4.32 2.40
N LEU A 80 2.93 -4.82 3.21
CA LEU A 80 2.84 -4.75 4.66
C LEU A 80 2.77 -3.30 5.16
N GLY A 81 3.56 -2.40 4.57
CA GLY A 81 3.52 -0.98 4.90
C GLY A 81 2.18 -0.32 4.59
N GLN A 82 1.57 -0.62 3.44
CA GLN A 82 0.22 -0.15 3.09
C GLN A 82 -0.84 -0.67 4.06
N VAL A 83 -0.82 -1.97 4.36
CA VAL A 83 -1.77 -2.58 5.29
C VAL A 83 -1.61 -1.99 6.68
N VAL A 84 -0.38 -1.98 7.23
CA VAL A 84 -0.11 -1.44 8.56
C VAL A 84 -0.51 0.03 8.64
N TYR A 85 -0.14 0.87 7.66
CA TYR A 85 -0.52 2.28 7.66
C TYR A 85 -2.04 2.46 7.64
N THR A 86 -2.71 1.85 6.66
CA THR A 86 -4.15 2.05 6.44
C THR A 86 -4.97 1.61 7.64
N TRP A 87 -4.72 0.41 8.16
CA TRP A 87 -5.51 -0.12 9.27
C TRP A 87 -5.18 0.54 10.61
N SER A 88 -3.91 0.85 10.88
CA SER A 88 -3.57 1.60 12.09
C SER A 88 -4.17 3.00 12.08
N ARG A 89 -4.31 3.65 10.91
CA ARG A 89 -5.06 4.90 10.80
C ARG A 89 -6.54 4.69 11.06
N ILE A 90 -7.18 3.75 10.35
CA ILE A 90 -8.62 3.47 10.51
C ILE A 90 -8.97 3.16 11.98
N PHE A 91 -8.15 2.38 12.68
CA PHE A 91 -8.35 2.03 14.09
C PHE A 91 -7.77 3.05 15.09
N GLY A 92 -7.15 4.14 14.65
CA GLY A 92 -6.56 5.15 15.53
C GLY A 92 -5.35 4.66 16.35
N LEU A 93 -4.64 3.63 15.89
CA LEU A 93 -3.47 3.06 16.56
C LEU A 93 -2.21 3.89 16.27
N PRO A 94 -1.36 4.20 17.28
CA PRO A 94 -0.19 5.07 17.13
C PRO A 94 0.99 4.43 16.36
N ILE A 95 0.78 3.29 15.71
CA ILE A 95 1.80 2.55 14.94
C ILE A 95 1.83 2.95 13.46
N PHE A 96 0.93 3.82 13.01
CA PHE A 96 0.90 4.29 11.61
C PHE A 96 2.24 4.88 11.09
N PRO A 97 3.11 5.52 11.91
CA PRO A 97 4.40 5.99 11.40
C PRO A 97 5.31 4.86 10.92
N ILE A 98 5.20 3.67 11.50
CA ILE A 98 5.95 2.48 11.09
C ILE A 98 5.51 2.03 9.69
N GLY A 99 4.20 2.02 9.45
CA GLY A 99 3.63 1.76 8.12
C GLY A 99 4.02 2.83 7.08
N ALA A 100 4.23 4.08 7.50
CA ALA A 100 4.72 5.13 6.60
C ALA A 100 6.18 4.89 6.20
N LEU A 101 7.05 4.65 7.20
CA LEU A 101 8.48 4.45 6.99
C LEU A 101 8.76 3.26 6.07
N THR A 102 8.08 2.14 6.29
CA THR A 102 8.24 0.93 5.47
C THR A 102 7.92 1.18 3.99
N ARG A 103 6.90 2.00 3.68
CA ARG A 103 6.58 2.38 2.31
C ARG A 103 7.67 3.25 1.67
N TYR A 104 8.27 4.16 2.43
CA TYR A 104 9.42 4.94 1.94
C TYR A 104 10.64 4.09 1.63
N ILE A 105 10.84 2.99 2.35
CA ILE A 105 11.91 2.03 2.09
C ILE A 105 11.57 1.14 0.89
N ALA A 106 10.30 0.72 0.75
CA ALA A 106 9.88 -0.17 -0.32
C ALA A 106 10.05 0.43 -1.72
N LEU A 107 9.78 1.72 -1.87
CA LEU A 107 9.82 2.42 -3.16
C LEU A 107 11.21 2.36 -3.84
N PRO A 108 12.33 2.77 -3.19
CA PRO A 108 13.65 2.64 -3.77
C PRO A 108 14.06 1.18 -4.02
N MET A 109 13.66 0.24 -3.16
CA MET A 109 13.95 -1.19 -3.38
C MET A 109 13.27 -1.73 -4.64
N LEU A 110 12.02 -1.35 -4.88
CA LEU A 110 11.29 -1.71 -6.10
C LEU A 110 11.92 -1.06 -7.33
N ILE A 111 12.33 0.21 -7.24
CA ILE A 111 13.03 0.91 -8.33
C ILE A 111 14.34 0.21 -8.67
N THR A 112 15.18 -0.14 -7.68
CA THR A 112 16.41 -0.90 -7.92
C THR A 112 16.12 -2.27 -8.56
N SER A 113 15.02 -2.91 -8.17
CA SER A 113 14.61 -4.18 -8.79
C SER A 113 14.26 -3.99 -10.26
N ILE A 114 13.52 -2.92 -10.60
CA ILE A 114 13.18 -2.57 -11.98
C ILE A 114 14.44 -2.26 -12.80
N TYR A 115 15.35 -1.43 -12.28
CA TYR A 115 16.59 -1.09 -13.01
C TYR A 115 17.39 -2.33 -13.41
N LYS A 116 17.51 -3.31 -12.52
CA LYS A 116 18.17 -4.59 -12.80
C LYS A 116 17.50 -5.45 -13.88
N THR A 117 16.28 -5.11 -14.31
CA THR A 117 15.58 -5.82 -15.41
C THR A 117 15.68 -5.11 -16.75
N LEU A 118 16.32 -3.94 -16.78
CA LEU A 118 16.56 -3.15 -18.00
C LEU A 118 17.91 -3.48 -18.66
N ASP A 119 18.82 -4.09 -17.90
CA ASP A 119 20.09 -4.65 -18.38
C ASP A 119 19.89 -6.08 -18.91
#